data_AF-A0A0M3A4Y0-F1
#
_entry.id   AF-A0A0M3A4Y0-F1
#
_cell.length_a   1.000
_cell.length_b   1.000
_cell.length_c   1.000
_cell.angle_alpha   90.00
_cell.angle_beta   90.00
_cell.angle_gamma   90.00
#
_symmetry.space_group_name_H-M   'P 1'
#
loop_
_entity.id
_entity.type
_entity.pdbx_description
1 polymer ?
#
loop_
_entity_poly.entity_id
_entity_poly.type
_entity_poly.pdbx_seq_one_letter_code
_entity_poly.pdbx_strand_id
1 'polypeptide(L)'
;MKQILMPCGIAILIGLSTSTWAGKDDHVLVQEAAKNVVTVNQIAQLADETGVTLTGQITKHLRSDHYEFKDQSGTIGIEVDDDIWRKAGLKVGDHVRLMGEVDTHRYKPTDIEVIKIEKHSH
;
A
#
# COMPACT_ATOMS: atom_id res chain seq x y z
N MET A 1 34.36 -56.84 11.03
CA MET A 1 34.70 -55.44 10.72
C MET A 1 33.47 -54.85 10.02
N LYS A 2 32.60 -54.12 10.73
CA LYS A 2 32.64 -52.65 10.90
C LYS A 2 32.11 -51.97 9.60
N GLN A 3 30.78 -51.73 9.51
CA GLN A 3 30.14 -50.40 9.40
C GLN A 3 29.75 -50.06 7.93
N ILE A 4 28.74 -49.26 7.52
CA ILE A 4 27.66 -48.48 8.16
C ILE A 4 26.61 -48.20 7.07
N LEU A 5 25.34 -48.25 7.46
CA LEU A 5 24.16 -47.75 6.75
C LEU A 5 24.17 -46.20 6.81
N MET A 6 24.24 -45.50 5.67
CA MET A 6 24.02 -44.05 5.60
C MET A 6 22.60 -43.75 5.13
N PRO A 7 21.77 -43.03 5.91
CA PRO A 7 20.47 -42.55 5.46
C PRO A 7 20.65 -41.22 4.71
N CYS A 8 20.05 -41.12 3.52
CA CYS A 8 19.85 -39.83 2.86
C CYS A 8 18.85 -38.99 3.66
N GLY A 9 19.36 -38.18 4.59
CA GLY A 9 18.60 -37.10 5.20
C GLY A 9 18.24 -36.07 4.14
N ILE A 10 16.95 -35.94 3.84
CA ILE A 10 16.39 -34.79 3.15
C ILE A 10 16.47 -33.62 4.14
N ALA A 11 17.46 -32.75 3.95
CA ALA A 11 17.51 -31.46 4.62
C ALA A 11 16.55 -30.51 3.90
N ILE A 12 15.39 -30.25 4.50
CA ILE A 12 14.51 -29.15 4.10
C ILE A 12 15.15 -27.87 4.63
N LEU A 13 15.82 -27.13 3.74
CA LEU A 13 16.28 -25.77 3.97
C LEU A 13 15.06 -24.83 3.96
N ILE A 14 14.57 -24.44 5.14
CA ILE A 14 13.54 -23.39 5.27
C ILE A 14 14.25 -22.05 5.45
N GLY A 15 13.97 -21.12 4.52
CA GLY A 15 13.93 -19.68 4.80
C GLY A 15 15.21 -18.89 4.56
N LEU A 16 15.60 -18.72 3.29
CA LEU A 16 16.38 -17.55 2.89
C LEU A 16 15.41 -16.38 2.70
N SER A 17 15.26 -15.53 3.72
CA SER A 17 14.64 -14.22 3.52
C SER A 17 15.63 -13.34 2.77
N THR A 18 15.47 -13.27 1.45
CA THR A 18 16.22 -12.35 0.61
C THR A 18 15.71 -10.94 0.87
N SER A 19 16.51 -10.09 1.51
CA SER A 19 16.31 -8.65 1.46
C SER A 19 16.62 -8.17 0.04
N THR A 20 15.58 -8.08 -0.78
CA THR A 20 15.65 -7.45 -2.10
C THR A 20 15.84 -5.95 -1.92
N TRP A 21 16.68 -5.33 -2.75
CA TRP A 21 16.87 -3.87 -2.82
C TRP A 21 15.77 -3.24 -3.69
N ALA A 22 14.54 -3.70 -3.50
CA ALA A 22 13.31 -3.18 -4.07
C ALA A 22 12.36 -3.01 -2.87
N GLY A 23 11.48 -2.01 -2.91
CA GLY A 23 10.61 -1.63 -1.79
C GLY A 23 9.81 -2.79 -1.18
N LYS A 24 9.07 -2.51 -0.10
CA LYS A 24 8.27 -3.54 0.59
C LYS A 24 7.33 -4.25 -0.39
N ASP A 25 7.23 -5.57 -0.30
CA ASP A 25 6.25 -6.31 -1.11
C ASP A 25 4.82 -5.85 -0.77
N ASP A 26 3.94 -5.73 -1.78
CA ASP A 26 2.54 -5.30 -1.63
C ASP A 26 1.79 -6.05 -0.52
N HIS A 27 2.03 -7.35 -0.39
CA HIS A 27 1.37 -8.16 0.63
C HIS A 27 1.76 -7.71 2.04
N VAL A 28 3.00 -7.29 2.28
CA VAL A 28 3.47 -6.76 3.57
C VAL A 28 2.83 -5.39 3.81
N LEU A 29 2.82 -4.52 2.80
CA LEU A 29 2.21 -3.18 2.88
C LEU A 29 0.72 -3.27 3.20
N VAL A 30 -0.02 -4.18 2.56
CA VAL A 30 -1.46 -4.38 2.86
C VAL A 30 -1.67 -4.89 4.28
N GLN A 31 -0.80 -5.75 4.81
CA GLN A 31 -0.90 -6.21 6.20
C GLN A 31 -0.57 -5.11 7.22
N GLU A 32 0.38 -4.23 6.90
CA GLU A 32 0.70 -3.04 7.69
C GLU A 32 -0.47 -2.04 7.65
N ALA A 33 -0.93 -1.68 6.45
CA ALA A 33 -2.05 -0.78 6.21
C ALA A 33 -3.34 -1.23 6.92
N ALA A 34 -3.62 -2.53 6.95
CA ALA A 34 -4.79 -3.09 7.64
C ALA A 34 -4.81 -2.81 9.16
N LYS A 35 -3.66 -2.55 9.77
CA LYS A 35 -3.52 -2.22 11.20
C LYS A 35 -3.34 -0.71 11.44
N ASN A 36 -3.12 0.06 10.39
CA ASN A 36 -2.74 1.47 10.47
C ASN A 36 -3.79 2.37 9.81
N VAL A 37 -4.92 2.54 10.49
CA VAL A 37 -5.99 3.45 10.06
C VAL A 37 -5.68 4.86 10.58
N VAL A 38 -5.49 5.81 9.67
CA VAL A 38 -5.07 7.18 9.99
C VAL A 38 -5.94 8.21 9.28
N THR A 39 -5.73 9.49 9.60
CA THR A 39 -6.31 10.63 8.91
C THR A 39 -5.28 11.31 8.01
N VAL A 40 -5.73 12.06 7.01
CA VAL A 40 -4.85 12.74 6.05
C VAL A 40 -3.83 13.65 6.74
N ASN A 41 -4.23 14.39 7.78
CA ASN A 41 -3.31 15.27 8.52
C ASN A 41 -2.20 14.53 9.30
N GLN A 42 -2.33 13.22 9.51
CA GLN A 42 -1.31 12.41 10.19
C GLN A 42 -0.22 11.93 9.22
N ILE A 43 -0.49 11.91 7.91
CA ILE A 43 0.42 11.36 6.89
C ILE A 43 1.79 12.06 6.90
N ALA A 44 1.83 13.38 7.10
CA ALA A 44 3.08 14.14 7.12
C ALA A 44 4.06 13.76 8.25
N GLN A 45 3.61 12.97 9.23
CA GLN A 45 4.42 12.49 10.35
C GLN A 45 4.90 11.04 10.15
N LEU A 46 4.41 10.35 9.11
CA LEU A 46 4.74 8.97 8.83
C LEU A 46 6.01 8.89 7.99
N ALA A 47 6.74 7.79 8.15
CA ALA A 47 7.92 7.51 7.36
C ALA A 47 7.52 7.12 5.93
N ASP A 48 8.47 7.27 5.01
CA ASP A 48 8.42 6.64 3.69
C ASP A 48 8.14 5.14 3.80
N GLU A 49 7.53 4.58 2.77
CA GLU A 49 7.14 3.17 2.70
C GLU A 49 6.17 2.68 3.79
N THR A 50 5.48 3.58 4.50
CA THR A 50 4.53 3.19 5.55
C THR A 50 3.17 2.80 4.96
N GLY A 51 2.72 1.56 5.22
CA GLY A 51 1.36 1.14 4.86
C GLY A 51 0.29 1.84 5.69
N VAL A 52 -0.73 2.43 5.04
CA VAL A 52 -1.83 3.16 5.67
C VAL A 52 -3.21 2.79 5.10
N THR A 53 -4.24 2.87 5.93
CA THR A 53 -5.65 2.88 5.49
C THR A 53 -6.24 4.27 5.70
N LEU A 54 -6.85 4.84 4.65
CA LEU A 54 -7.57 6.11 4.68
C LEU A 54 -9.04 5.90 4.26
N THR A 55 -9.94 6.71 4.81
CA THR A 55 -11.36 6.74 4.40
C THR A 55 -11.79 8.18 4.13
N GLY A 56 -12.40 8.42 2.97
CA GLY A 56 -12.69 9.76 2.51
C GLY A 56 -13.32 9.77 1.11
N GLN A 57 -13.13 10.87 0.39
CA GLN A 57 -13.72 11.10 -0.93
C GLN A 57 -12.65 11.46 -1.96
N ILE A 58 -12.78 10.92 -3.17
CA ILE A 58 -11.98 11.35 -4.33
C ILE A 58 -12.63 12.63 -4.88
N THR A 59 -11.97 13.78 -4.76
CA THR A 59 -12.58 15.08 -5.06
C THR A 59 -12.24 15.62 -6.44
N LYS A 60 -11.09 15.23 -7.01
CA LYS A 60 -10.65 15.68 -8.34
C LYS A 60 -9.78 14.65 -9.05
N HIS A 61 -9.82 14.66 -10.37
CA HIS A 61 -8.77 14.08 -11.22
C HIS A 61 -7.74 15.16 -11.52
N LEU A 62 -6.45 14.88 -11.30
CA LEU A 62 -5.38 15.85 -11.45
C LEU A 62 -4.68 15.70 -12.80
N ARG A 63 -4.12 14.52 -13.08
CA ARG A 63 -3.43 14.14 -14.33
C ARG A 63 -3.16 12.63 -14.30
N SER A 64 -3.11 11.95 -15.45
CA SER A 64 -2.81 10.49 -15.52
C SER A 64 -3.52 9.72 -14.40
N ASP A 65 -2.77 8.99 -13.59
CA ASP A 65 -3.25 8.16 -12.49
C ASP A 65 -3.32 8.91 -11.15
N HIS A 66 -3.19 10.24 -11.17
CA HIS A 66 -3.17 11.08 -9.97
C HIS A 66 -4.53 11.73 -9.71
N TYR A 67 -4.98 11.63 -8.47
CA TYR A 67 -6.25 12.16 -8.00
C TYR A 67 -6.08 12.93 -6.68
N GLU A 68 -7.04 13.79 -6.36
CA GLU A 68 -7.14 14.44 -5.06
C GLU A 68 -8.07 13.60 -4.17
N PHE A 69 -7.57 13.24 -2.99
CA PHE A 69 -8.33 12.60 -1.92
C PHE A 69 -8.54 13.58 -0.78
N LYS A 70 -9.71 13.51 -0.14
CA LYS A 70 -10.08 14.37 0.98
C LYS A 70 -10.75 13.57 2.08
N ASP A 71 -10.35 13.83 3.32
CA ASP A 71 -11.13 13.48 4.51
C ASP A 71 -11.50 14.75 5.31
N GLN A 72 -11.96 14.58 6.55
CA GLN A 72 -12.31 15.71 7.42
C GLN A 72 -11.09 16.52 7.90
N SER A 73 -9.91 15.92 7.86
CA SER A 73 -8.66 16.47 8.40
C SER A 73 -7.83 17.21 7.35
N GLY A 74 -8.02 16.92 6.06
CA GLY A 74 -7.28 17.57 4.99
C GLY A 74 -7.46 16.93 3.61
N THR A 75 -6.58 17.32 2.69
CA THR A 75 -6.51 16.82 1.32
C THR A 75 -5.10 16.33 1.02
N ILE A 76 -4.97 15.26 0.24
CA ILE A 76 -3.70 14.70 -0.21
C ILE A 76 -3.83 14.17 -1.64
N GLY A 77 -2.70 14.13 -2.36
CA GLY A 77 -2.62 13.43 -3.64
C GLY A 77 -2.63 11.92 -3.43
N ILE A 78 -3.31 11.20 -4.32
CA ILE A 78 -3.23 9.74 -4.40
C ILE A 78 -2.89 9.35 -5.83
N GLU A 79 -2.04 8.35 -5.98
CA GLU A 79 -1.74 7.68 -7.25
C GLU A 79 -2.53 6.36 -7.27
N VAL A 80 -3.45 6.21 -8.22
CA VAL A 80 -4.32 5.04 -8.35
C VAL A 80 -4.17 4.49 -9.75
N ASP A 81 -3.51 3.33 -9.86
CA ASP A 81 -3.31 2.67 -11.14
C ASP A 81 -4.61 2.47 -11.89
N ASP A 82 -4.49 2.61 -13.21
CA ASP A 82 -5.58 2.64 -14.17
C ASP A 82 -6.43 1.35 -14.13
N ASP A 83 -5.82 0.20 -13.85
CA ASP A 83 -6.52 -1.08 -13.70
C ASP A 83 -7.23 -1.20 -12.35
N ILE A 84 -6.63 -0.71 -11.25
CA ILE A 84 -7.25 -0.60 -9.93
C ILE A 84 -8.50 0.30 -10.03
N TRP A 85 -8.36 1.47 -10.64
CA TRP A 85 -9.44 2.43 -10.85
C TRP A 85 -10.63 1.81 -11.58
N ARG A 86 -10.38 1.17 -12.73
CA ARG A 86 -11.43 0.53 -13.53
C ARG A 86 -12.07 -0.66 -12.83
N LYS A 87 -11.28 -1.53 -12.19
CA LYS A 87 -11.79 -2.70 -11.45
C LYS A 87 -12.70 -2.29 -10.29
N ALA A 88 -12.38 -1.21 -9.59
CA ALA A 88 -13.20 -0.66 -8.52
C ALA A 88 -14.40 0.18 -9.02
N GLY A 89 -14.48 0.44 -10.33
CA GLY A 89 -15.56 1.20 -10.95
C GLY A 89 -15.68 2.63 -10.41
N LEU A 90 -14.55 3.25 -10.10
CA LEU A 90 -14.48 4.55 -9.43
C LEU A 90 -14.83 5.71 -10.36
N LYS A 91 -15.31 6.79 -9.74
CA LYS A 91 -15.44 8.12 -10.35
C LYS A 91 -15.09 9.19 -9.32
N VAL A 92 -14.75 10.37 -9.81
CA VAL A 92 -14.66 11.56 -8.96
C VAL A 92 -16.02 11.79 -8.26
N GLY A 93 -15.97 12.05 -6.96
CA GLY A 93 -17.11 12.17 -6.06
C GLY A 93 -17.40 10.91 -5.26
N ASP A 94 -16.83 9.76 -5.60
CA ASP A 94 -17.02 8.53 -4.83
C ASP A 94 -16.35 8.64 -3.45
N HIS A 95 -17.07 8.15 -2.44
CA HIS A 95 -16.49 7.87 -1.12
C HIS A 95 -15.83 6.50 -1.16
N VAL A 96 -14.62 6.42 -0.61
CA VAL A 96 -13.75 5.26 -0.73
C VAL A 96 -13.03 5.00 0.57
N ARG A 97 -12.66 3.73 0.75
CA ARG A 97 -11.63 3.31 1.69
C ARG A 97 -10.47 2.76 0.87
N LEU A 98 -9.29 3.30 1.10
CA LEU A 98 -8.08 2.91 0.38
C LEU A 98 -7.01 2.40 1.35
N MET A 99 -6.19 1.48 0.86
CA MET A 99 -4.97 1.00 1.48
C MET A 99 -3.83 1.31 0.50
N GLY A 100 -2.78 1.91 1.01
CA GLY A 100 -1.64 2.33 0.19
C GLY A 100 -0.40 2.59 1.01
N GLU A 101 0.63 3.02 0.31
CA GLU A 101 1.95 3.35 0.84
C GLU A 101 2.11 4.87 0.91
N VAL A 102 2.69 5.37 2.00
CA VAL A 102 3.15 6.75 2.07
C VAL A 102 4.41 6.91 1.23
N ASP A 103 4.34 7.70 0.16
CA ASP A 103 5.45 7.94 -0.75
C ASP A 103 5.97 9.38 -0.60
N THR A 104 7.19 9.52 -0.09
CA THR A 104 7.84 10.79 0.21
C THR A 104 8.88 11.14 -0.84
N HIS A 105 8.87 12.40 -1.27
CA HIS A 105 9.69 12.85 -2.37
C HIS A 105 10.61 14.00 -1.97
N ARG A 106 11.76 14.09 -2.64
CA ARG A 106 12.71 15.19 -2.42
C ARG A 106 12.17 16.54 -2.95
N TYR A 107 11.36 16.52 -4.01
CA TYR A 107 10.98 17.73 -4.75
C TYR A 107 9.48 17.86 -5.04
N LYS A 108 8.66 16.82 -4.80
CA LYS A 108 7.20 16.88 -4.88
C LYS A 108 6.60 16.67 -3.47
N PRO A 109 5.34 17.07 -3.22
CA PRO A 109 4.65 16.74 -1.99
C PRO A 109 4.55 15.21 -1.78
N THR A 110 4.41 14.80 -0.52
CA THR A 110 4.01 13.43 -0.18
C THR A 110 2.63 13.11 -0.76
N ASP A 111 2.50 11.93 -1.32
CA ASP A 111 1.27 11.33 -1.83
C ASP A 111 1.13 9.89 -1.32
N ILE A 112 0.03 9.23 -1.69
CA ILE A 112 -0.22 7.82 -1.37
C ILE A 112 -0.24 7.02 -2.67
N GLU A 113 0.63 6.03 -2.78
CA GLU A 113 0.54 5.00 -3.83
C GLU A 113 -0.50 3.95 -3.41
N VAL A 114 -1.58 3.83 -4.18
CA VAL A 114 -2.75 3.04 -3.78
C VAL A 114 -2.63 1.60 -4.27
N ILE A 115 -2.59 0.67 -3.31
CA ILE A 115 -2.51 -0.78 -3.57
C ILE A 115 -3.91 -1.40 -3.66
N LYS A 116 -4.84 -0.94 -2.82
CA LYS A 116 -6.24 -1.42 -2.81
C LYS A 116 -7.19 -0.29 -2.52
N ILE A 117 -8.29 -0.23 -3.25
CA ILE A 117 -9.35 0.76 -3.05
C ILE A 117 -10.71 0.16 -3.34
N GLU A 118 -11.69 0.54 -2.53
CA GLU A 118 -13.07 0.12 -2.69
C GLU A 118 -14.02 1.26 -2.36
N LYS A 119 -15.21 1.25 -2.97
CA LYS A 119 -16.26 2.20 -2.62
C LYS A 119 -16.68 1.96 -1.17
N HIS A 120 -16.80 3.05 -0.43
CA HIS A 120 -17.20 3.05 0.96
C HIS A 120 -18.52 3.80 1.08
N SER A 121 -19.62 3.06 0.99
CA SER A 121 -20.96 3.56 1.25
C SER A 121 -21.28 3.35 2.73
N HIS A 122 -21.71 4.41 3.41
CA HIS A 122 -22.31 4.32 4.74
C HIS A 122 -23.70 3.69 4.70
#